data_AF-A0A183GK75-F1
#
_entry.id   AF-A0A183GK75-F1
#
_cell.length_a   1.000
_cell.length_b   1.000
_cell.length_c   1.000
_cell.angle_alpha   90.00
_cell.angle_beta   90.00
_cell.angle_gamma   90.00
#
_symmetry.space_group_name_H-M   'P 1'
#
loop_
_entity.id
_entity.type
_entity.pdbx_description
1 polymer ?
#
loop_
_entity_poly.entity_id
_entity_poly.type
_entity_poly.pdbx_seq_one_letter_code
_entity_poly.pdbx_strand_id
1 'polypeptide(L)'
;METQINEAEQQSRTANGLGSGGSDCTAGTQKRETNRESGPSVDQLKEKLKTHEVDMVQLIEKIDAMEHTAPNQSSKQMTIITEEDGSRTLHEDNVVTDQLPISNMDDCEYLLRVLQEIQEEQPMEKIARIEPRDMVPSAKEREEEIVRSMLNRMLIDIKNFPYRSIGESSRGVEPWVICAFCDATEEHYSDSCPHVPDRITWKRIVFIKNICKYCLDYCNPPTECKQKGRPCCYCIKIKGTILAILLPRDCDTPHRTICEIPEWEADSQIKKLQKQLREMKHNHETRTKNL
;
A
#
# COMPACT_ATOMS: atom_id res chain seq x y z
N MET A 1 22.10 -9.40 -48.81
CA MET A 1 20.87 -9.35 -47.99
C MET A 1 21.02 -8.21 -46.98
N GLU A 2 21.24 -7.00 -47.50
CA GLU A 2 21.42 -5.77 -46.71
C GLU A 2 20.92 -4.62 -47.57
N THR A 3 19.65 -4.28 -47.40
CA THR A 3 19.05 -3.04 -47.90
C THR A 3 17.71 -2.86 -47.20
N GLN A 4 17.35 -1.61 -46.92
CA GLN A 4 16.05 -1.11 -46.41
C GLN A 4 15.98 -0.75 -44.92
N ILE A 5 16.65 0.34 -44.53
CA ILE A 5 16.08 1.33 -43.61
C ILE A 5 16.54 2.71 -44.09
N ASN A 6 15.67 3.42 -44.80
CA ASN A 6 15.69 4.88 -45.00
C ASN A 6 14.48 5.22 -45.87
N GLU A 7 13.52 5.97 -45.33
CA GLU A 7 12.56 6.87 -46.02
C GLU A 7 11.24 6.98 -45.21
N ALA A 8 11.19 7.87 -44.21
CA ALA A 8 9.92 8.34 -43.64
C ALA A 8 10.02 9.69 -42.89
N GLU A 9 10.83 10.65 -43.37
CA GLU A 9 10.96 11.96 -42.70
C GLU A 9 10.92 13.19 -43.64
N GLN A 10 10.13 13.14 -44.71
CA GLN A 10 9.89 14.31 -45.56
C GLN A 10 8.46 14.32 -46.11
N GLN A 11 7.51 14.83 -45.33
CA GLN A 11 6.24 15.41 -45.83
C GLN A 11 5.41 16.05 -44.71
N SER A 12 5.79 17.26 -44.26
CA SER A 12 4.87 18.18 -43.58
C SER A 12 5.34 19.63 -43.65
N ARG A 13 5.49 20.12 -44.88
CA ARG A 13 5.47 21.56 -45.18
C ARG A 13 4.63 21.77 -46.43
N THR A 14 3.40 22.28 -46.26
CA THR A 14 2.87 23.48 -46.94
C THR A 14 1.38 23.66 -46.69
N ALA A 15 1.00 24.95 -46.61
CA ALA A 15 -0.32 25.53 -46.85
C ALA A 15 -1.45 25.27 -45.84
N ASN A 16 -1.72 26.27 -44.99
CA ASN A 16 -2.86 27.15 -45.23
C ASN A 16 -2.76 28.41 -44.36
N GLY A 17 -2.91 29.55 -45.02
CA GLY A 17 -2.93 30.88 -44.41
C GLY A 17 -4.34 31.46 -44.32
N LEU A 18 -4.33 32.68 -43.78
CA LEU A 18 -5.30 33.76 -43.92
C LEU A 18 -6.55 33.71 -43.02
N GLY A 19 -6.54 34.64 -42.04
CA GLY A 19 -7.67 35.00 -41.20
C GLY A 19 -7.32 36.23 -40.37
N SER A 20 -7.24 37.38 -41.04
CA SER A 20 -6.97 38.70 -40.46
C SER A 20 -8.12 39.18 -39.58
N GLY A 21 -7.79 39.74 -38.41
CA GLY A 21 -8.73 40.45 -37.54
C GLY A 21 -7.96 41.25 -36.50
N GLY A 22 -7.66 42.50 -36.82
CA GLY A 22 -6.90 43.39 -35.96
C GLY A 22 -7.71 43.92 -34.78
N SER A 23 -7.03 44.13 -33.66
CA SER A 23 -7.37 45.20 -32.73
C SER A 23 -6.08 45.76 -32.14
N ASP A 24 -5.77 46.99 -32.54
CA ASP A 24 -4.74 47.84 -31.97
C ASP A 24 -4.89 47.93 -30.44
N CYS A 25 -3.81 47.62 -29.73
CA CYS A 25 -3.57 48.07 -28.37
C CYS A 25 -2.10 48.49 -28.28
N THR A 26 -1.95 49.79 -28.10
CA THR A 26 -0.73 50.59 -28.07
C THR A 26 0.37 50.06 -27.15
N ALA A 27 1.58 50.11 -27.68
CA ALA A 27 2.84 49.76 -27.05
C ALA A 27 3.14 50.61 -25.79
N GLY A 28 3.30 49.91 -24.67
CA GLY A 28 4.01 50.39 -23.48
C GLY A 28 5.18 49.47 -23.21
N THR A 29 6.31 49.67 -23.91
CA THR A 29 7.54 48.90 -23.73
C THR A 29 8.21 49.31 -22.42
N GLN A 30 7.81 48.69 -21.30
CA GLN A 30 8.59 48.68 -20.08
C GLN A 30 9.69 47.63 -20.21
N LYS A 31 10.94 48.08 -20.33
CA LYS A 31 12.13 47.26 -20.16
C LYS A 31 12.11 46.65 -18.75
N ARG A 32 11.63 45.41 -18.62
CA ARG A 32 11.90 44.58 -17.44
C ARG A 32 13.36 44.15 -17.51
N GLU A 33 14.20 44.84 -16.76
CA GLU A 33 15.52 44.37 -16.40
C GLU A 33 15.36 43.04 -15.65
N THR A 34 15.63 41.94 -16.35
CA THR A 34 15.73 40.62 -15.73
C THR A 34 16.99 40.62 -14.87
N ASN A 35 16.85 40.94 -13.58
CA ASN A 35 17.83 40.61 -12.57
C ASN A 35 17.99 39.09 -12.56
N ARG A 36 18.97 38.58 -13.32
CA ARG A 36 19.51 37.25 -13.15
C ARG A 36 20.24 37.27 -11.80
N GLU A 37 19.53 36.88 -10.76
CA GLU A 37 20.14 36.55 -9.48
C GLU A 37 21.15 35.43 -9.76
N SER A 38 22.43 35.79 -9.72
CA SER A 38 23.53 34.85 -9.78
C SER A 38 23.34 33.85 -8.66
N GLY A 39 23.05 32.60 -9.02
CA GLY A 39 22.87 31.53 -8.05
C GLY A 39 24.09 31.39 -7.12
N PRO A 40 23.91 30.78 -5.93
CA PRO A 40 24.98 30.62 -4.96
C PRO A 40 26.18 29.93 -5.61
N SER A 41 27.36 30.52 -5.41
CA SER A 41 28.61 29.93 -5.90
C SER A 41 28.80 28.52 -5.35
N VAL A 42 29.46 27.65 -6.12
CA VAL A 42 29.82 26.29 -5.69
C VAL A 42 30.53 26.28 -4.34
N ASP A 43 31.33 27.31 -4.05
CA ASP A 43 32.02 27.43 -2.76
C ASP A 43 31.06 27.73 -1.61
N GLN A 44 30.00 28.50 -1.84
CA GLN A 44 28.94 28.74 -0.84
C GLN A 44 28.16 27.45 -0.55
N LEU A 45 27.96 26.59 -1.56
CA LEU A 45 27.31 25.30 -1.36
C LEU A 45 28.19 24.32 -0.57
N LYS A 46 29.51 24.31 -0.82
CA LYS A 46 30.47 23.49 -0.06
C LYS A 46 30.51 23.90 1.42
N GLU A 47 30.47 25.20 1.70
CA GLU A 47 30.48 25.69 3.08
C GLU A 47 29.20 25.32 3.84
N LYS A 48 28.04 25.43 3.15
CA LYS A 48 26.76 24.97 3.69
C LYS A 48 26.75 23.47 3.98
N LEU A 49 27.38 22.67 3.10
CA LEU A 49 27.46 21.21 3.30
C LEU A 49 28.30 20.86 4.54
N LYS A 50 29.46 21.50 4.72
CA LYS A 50 30.29 21.31 5.92
C LYS A 50 29.56 21.71 7.20
N THR A 51 28.80 22.80 7.17
CA THR A 51 27.99 23.24 8.32
C THR A 51 26.96 22.18 8.69
N HIS A 52 26.27 21.61 7.68
CA HIS A 52 25.27 20.58 7.89
C HIS A 52 25.86 19.25 8.41
N GLU A 53 27.08 18.90 8.01
CA GLU A 53 27.80 17.75 8.56
C GLU A 53 28.08 17.90 10.06
N VAL A 54 28.47 19.09 10.50
CA VAL A 54 28.71 19.37 11.93
C VAL A 54 27.40 19.28 12.73
N ASP A 55 26.31 19.86 12.22
CA ASP A 55 25.00 19.84 12.89
C ASP A 55 24.46 18.41 13.05
N MET A 56 24.66 17.55 12.05
CA MET A 56 24.26 16.14 12.12
C MET A 56 25.01 15.37 13.21
N VAL A 57 26.32 15.59 13.36
CA VAL A 57 27.12 14.94 14.41
C VAL A 57 26.63 15.36 15.80
N GLN A 58 26.34 16.65 16.01
CA GLN A 58 25.80 17.15 17.28
C GLN A 58 24.42 16.56 17.62
N LEU A 59 23.57 16.34 16.61
CA LEU A 59 22.27 15.70 16.79
C LEU A 59 22.39 14.23 17.22
N ILE A 60 23.35 13.50 16.67
CA ILE A 60 23.62 12.10 17.05
C ILE A 60 24.05 12.03 18.52
N GLU A 61 25.02 12.85 18.92
CA GLU A 61 25.49 12.89 20.32
C GLU A 61 24.36 13.24 21.31
N LYS A 62 23.41 14.10 20.89
CA LYS A 62 22.26 14.46 21.70
C LYS A 62 21.26 13.32 21.86
N ILE A 63 21.05 12.50 20.83
CA ILE A 63 20.18 11.32 20.90
C ILE A 63 20.80 10.30 21.86
N ASP A 64 22.09 10.03 21.74
CA ASP A 64 22.80 9.09 22.64
C ASP A 64 22.73 9.55 24.11
N ALA A 65 22.88 10.86 24.36
CA ALA A 65 22.72 11.42 25.69
C ALA A 65 21.29 11.26 26.25
N MET A 66 20.26 11.36 25.41
CA MET A 66 18.87 11.15 25.81
C MET A 66 18.57 9.67 26.10
N GLU A 67 19.16 8.73 25.37
CA GLU A 67 19.00 7.30 25.63
C GLU A 67 19.66 6.88 26.96
N HIS A 68 20.81 7.48 27.30
CA HIS A 68 21.51 7.19 28.56
C HIS A 68 20.93 7.87 29.80
N THR A 69 20.08 8.89 29.63
CA THR A 69 19.48 9.63 30.75
C THR A 69 18.04 9.27 31.04
N ALA A 70 17.42 8.36 30.28
CA ALA A 70 16.06 7.89 30.56
C ALA A 70 16.04 6.98 31.81
N PRO A 71 15.48 7.42 32.96
CA PRO A 71 15.33 6.56 34.12
C PRO A 71 14.35 5.43 33.79
N ASN A 72 14.79 4.22 34.07
CA ASN A 72 14.05 2.96 33.91
C ASN A 72 12.85 2.92 34.88
N GLN A 73 11.80 3.68 34.58
CA GLN A 73 10.53 3.70 35.31
C GLN A 73 9.39 3.45 34.35
N SER A 74 8.97 2.18 34.22
CA SER A 74 7.55 1.80 34.18
C SER A 74 7.41 0.32 33.82
N SER A 75 7.73 -0.54 34.78
CA SER A 75 7.04 -1.83 34.92
C SER A 75 5.87 -1.58 35.89
N LYS A 76 4.75 -1.08 35.37
CA LYS A 76 3.46 -1.12 36.07
C LYS A 76 2.55 -2.05 35.29
N GLN A 77 2.35 -3.22 35.90
CA GLN A 77 1.39 -4.24 35.52
C GLN A 77 0.02 -3.58 35.28
N MET A 78 -0.51 -3.78 34.08
CA MET A 78 -1.88 -3.43 33.73
C MET A 78 -2.75 -4.65 34.03
N THR A 79 -3.45 -4.58 35.16
CA THR A 79 -4.43 -5.57 35.61
C THR A 79 -5.62 -5.55 34.66
N ILE A 80 -5.85 -6.66 33.97
CA ILE A 80 -7.03 -6.88 33.12
C ILE A 80 -8.20 -7.16 34.05
N ILE A 81 -9.13 -6.21 34.15
CA ILE A 81 -10.45 -6.41 34.76
C ILE A 81 -11.37 -6.84 33.62
N THR A 82 -11.82 -8.08 33.65
CA THR A 82 -12.89 -8.60 32.80
C THR A 82 -14.23 -8.28 33.46
N GLU A 83 -14.97 -7.32 32.91
CA GLU A 83 -16.38 -7.13 33.23
C GLU A 83 -17.21 -7.89 32.20
N GLU A 84 -17.93 -8.90 32.70
CA GLU A 84 -19.09 -9.50 32.06
C GLU A 84 -20.26 -8.52 32.19
N ASP A 85 -20.95 -8.19 31.09
CA ASP A 85 -22.41 -8.15 31.11
C ASP A 85 -23.04 -7.92 29.72
N GLY A 86 -24.19 -8.59 29.52
CA GLY A 86 -25.35 -7.90 28.94
C GLY A 86 -25.70 -8.12 27.47
N SER A 87 -26.39 -9.23 27.21
CA SER A 87 -27.66 -9.30 26.43
C SER A 87 -27.82 -8.57 25.09
N ARG A 88 -28.13 -9.32 24.02
CA ARG A 88 -29.29 -8.98 23.16
C ARG A 88 -29.73 -10.05 22.15
N THR A 89 -30.97 -10.50 22.39
CA THR A 89 -32.10 -10.72 21.45
C THR A 89 -31.98 -11.70 20.28
N LEU A 90 -32.85 -12.70 20.40
CA LEU A 90 -33.34 -13.67 19.44
C LEU A 90 -33.94 -13.03 18.17
N HIS A 91 -33.57 -13.55 17.01
CA HIS A 91 -34.44 -13.60 15.84
C HIS A 91 -34.31 -14.97 15.19
N GLU A 92 -35.38 -15.76 15.33
CA GLU A 92 -35.60 -17.03 14.64
C GLU A 92 -36.10 -16.73 13.24
N ASP A 93 -35.37 -17.17 12.21
CA ASP A 93 -35.94 -17.39 10.90
C ASP A 93 -35.63 -18.82 10.45
N ASN A 94 -36.73 -19.55 10.24
CA ASN A 94 -36.83 -20.93 9.79
C ASN A 94 -36.12 -21.14 8.45
N VAL A 95 -35.12 -22.02 8.43
CA VAL A 95 -34.68 -22.69 7.20
C VAL A 95 -34.85 -24.19 7.39
N VAL A 96 -35.87 -24.70 6.71
CA VAL A 96 -36.17 -26.13 6.53
C VAL A 96 -34.94 -26.81 5.96
N THR A 97 -34.31 -27.65 6.78
CA THR A 97 -33.23 -28.56 6.36
C THR A 97 -33.84 -29.94 6.16
N ASP A 98 -33.77 -30.43 4.92
CA ASP A 98 -33.98 -31.85 4.59
C ASP A 98 -32.92 -32.68 5.33
N GLN A 99 -33.30 -33.19 6.51
CA GLN A 99 -32.51 -34.14 7.27
C GLN A 99 -32.73 -35.52 6.68
N LEU A 100 -31.75 -35.98 5.89
CA LEU A 100 -31.47 -37.41 5.83
C LEU A 100 -31.10 -37.87 7.26
N PRO A 101 -31.58 -39.04 7.73
CA PRO A 101 -31.26 -39.52 9.05
C PRO A 101 -29.80 -39.95 9.08
N ILE A 102 -28.92 -39.04 9.51
CA ILE A 102 -27.58 -39.37 9.96
C ILE A 102 -27.81 -40.13 11.26
N SER A 103 -27.72 -41.46 11.20
CA SER A 103 -27.65 -42.27 12.41
C SER A 103 -26.49 -41.72 13.25
N ASN A 104 -26.80 -41.24 14.46
CA ASN A 104 -25.85 -40.91 15.51
C ASN A 104 -25.09 -42.18 15.93
N MET A 105 -24.27 -42.71 15.04
CA MET A 105 -23.16 -43.58 15.44
C MET A 105 -22.14 -42.65 16.06
N ASP A 106 -21.81 -42.93 17.32
CA ASP A 106 -20.72 -42.27 18.03
C ASP A 106 -19.47 -42.34 17.12
N ASP A 107 -18.90 -41.19 16.76
CA ASP A 107 -17.77 -41.11 15.81
C ASP A 107 -16.60 -42.00 16.27
N CYS A 108 -16.52 -42.29 17.57
CA CYS A 108 -15.58 -43.24 18.16
C CYS A 108 -15.83 -44.71 17.74
N GLU A 109 -17.08 -45.16 17.62
CA GLU A 109 -17.40 -46.54 17.24
C GLU A 109 -17.14 -46.79 15.75
N TYR A 110 -17.40 -45.80 14.89
CA TYR A 110 -17.04 -45.86 13.48
C TYR A 110 -15.53 -45.97 13.29
N LEU A 111 -14.75 -45.16 14.02
CA LEU A 111 -13.29 -45.21 13.96
C LEU A 111 -12.72 -46.54 14.46
N LEU A 112 -13.30 -47.11 15.53
CA LEU A 112 -12.91 -48.42 16.04
C LEU A 112 -13.19 -49.55 15.04
N ARG A 113 -14.33 -49.50 14.32
CA ARG A 113 -14.66 -50.51 13.30
C ARG A 113 -13.71 -50.45 12.10
N VAL A 114 -13.36 -49.23 11.64
CA VAL A 114 -12.37 -49.04 10.56
C VAL A 114 -10.99 -49.55 10.96
N LEU A 115 -10.57 -49.33 12.21
CA LEU A 115 -9.29 -49.85 12.72
C LEU A 115 -9.29 -51.39 12.84
N GLN A 116 -10.44 -51.99 13.10
CA GLN A 116 -10.57 -53.44 13.24
C GLN A 116 -10.60 -54.16 11.90
N GLU A 117 -11.20 -53.56 10.87
CA GLU A 117 -11.18 -54.10 9.49
C GLU A 117 -9.78 -54.07 8.84
N ILE A 118 -8.87 -53.20 9.29
CA ILE A 118 -7.50 -53.12 8.77
C ILE A 118 -6.60 -54.25 9.34
N GLN A 119 -7.01 -54.95 10.40
CA GLN A 119 -6.15 -55.94 11.07
C GLN A 119 -6.20 -57.35 10.49
N GLU A 120 -7.15 -57.72 9.63
CA GLU A 120 -7.42 -59.15 9.38
C GLU A 120 -6.86 -59.78 8.09
N GLU A 121 -6.36 -59.07 7.07
CA GLU A 121 -5.97 -59.75 5.82
C GLU A 121 -4.70 -59.26 5.09
N GLN A 122 -3.57 -59.10 5.78
CA GLN A 122 -2.27 -59.24 5.09
C GLN A 122 -1.23 -59.92 5.99
N PRO A 123 -0.48 -60.92 5.49
CA PRO A 123 0.67 -61.46 6.21
C PRO A 123 1.68 -60.33 6.43
N MET A 124 2.05 -60.08 7.69
CA MET A 124 3.12 -59.16 8.06
C MET A 124 4.45 -59.64 7.43
N GLU A 125 4.71 -59.25 6.18
CA GLU A 125 6.07 -59.02 5.76
C GLU A 125 6.68 -58.04 6.74
N LYS A 126 7.89 -58.34 7.21
CA LYS A 126 8.65 -57.54 8.16
C LYS A 126 8.89 -56.15 7.57
N ILE A 127 7.91 -55.26 7.68
CA ILE A 127 8.09 -53.84 7.50
C ILE A 127 9.05 -53.47 8.62
N ALA A 128 10.32 -53.31 8.25
CA ALA A 128 11.32 -52.75 9.15
C ALA A 128 10.67 -51.54 9.81
N ARG A 129 10.69 -51.47 11.14
CA ARG A 129 10.29 -50.29 11.89
C ARG A 129 11.06 -49.11 11.29
N ILE A 130 10.46 -48.41 10.34
CA ILE A 130 10.83 -47.07 9.98
C ILE A 130 10.33 -46.32 11.20
N GLU A 131 11.20 -46.17 12.21
CA GLU A 131 10.92 -45.25 13.29
C GLU A 131 10.56 -43.92 12.60
N PRO A 132 9.36 -43.36 12.84
CA PRO A 132 9.04 -42.03 12.38
C PRO A 132 10.06 -41.12 13.02
N ARG A 133 11.16 -40.85 12.32
CA ARG A 133 11.96 -39.67 12.57
C ARG A 133 11.04 -38.55 12.18
N ASP A 134 10.24 -38.10 13.13
CA ASP A 134 9.60 -36.81 13.10
C ASP A 134 10.74 -35.82 12.94
N MET A 135 11.07 -35.50 11.68
CA MET A 135 12.02 -34.46 11.33
C MET A 135 11.33 -33.17 11.69
N VAL A 136 11.34 -32.84 12.97
CA VAL A 136 10.86 -31.57 13.49
C VAL A 136 11.62 -30.51 12.71
N PRO A 137 10.93 -29.67 11.92
CA PRO A 137 11.58 -28.65 11.14
C PRO A 137 12.45 -27.79 12.06
N SER A 138 13.68 -27.58 11.65
CA SER A 138 14.60 -26.71 12.35
C SER A 138 13.98 -25.32 12.52
N ALA A 139 14.43 -24.56 13.52
CA ALA A 139 13.95 -23.19 13.74
C ALA A 139 14.05 -22.31 12.47
N LYS A 140 15.08 -22.54 11.64
CA LYS A 140 15.28 -21.82 10.38
C LYS A 140 14.29 -22.21 9.30
N GLU A 141 13.99 -23.50 9.14
CA GLU A 141 12.98 -23.95 8.17
C GLU A 141 11.60 -23.39 8.52
N ARG A 142 11.30 -23.26 9.82
CA ARG A 142 10.08 -22.59 10.28
C ARG A 142 10.06 -21.10 9.93
N GLU A 143 11.17 -20.39 10.14
CA GLU A 143 11.30 -18.99 9.76
C GLU A 143 11.15 -18.78 8.24
N GLU A 144 11.79 -19.61 7.42
CA GLU A 144 11.66 -19.57 5.97
C GLU A 144 10.21 -19.81 5.52
N GLU A 145 9.51 -20.76 6.14
CA GLU A 145 8.11 -21.04 5.84
C GLU A 145 7.21 -19.87 6.22
N ILE A 146 7.47 -19.19 7.35
CA ILE A 146 6.74 -17.98 7.74
C ILE A 146 6.93 -16.88 6.68
N VAL A 147 8.17 -16.58 6.28
CA VAL A 147 8.47 -15.55 5.27
C VAL A 147 7.84 -15.91 3.93
N ARG A 148 7.92 -17.19 3.51
CA ARG A 148 7.31 -17.70 2.28
C ARG A 148 5.79 -17.56 2.31
N SER A 149 5.16 -17.94 3.42
CA SER A 149 3.71 -17.82 3.63
C SER A 149 3.27 -16.34 3.60
N MET A 150 4.01 -15.44 4.25
CA MET A 150 3.74 -14.00 4.21
C MET A 150 3.88 -13.44 2.78
N LEU A 151 4.94 -13.81 2.06
CA LEU A 151 5.14 -13.40 0.67
C LEU A 151 4.00 -13.88 -0.23
N ASN A 152 3.59 -15.14 -0.10
CA ASN A 152 2.48 -15.69 -0.89
C ASN A 152 1.16 -14.96 -0.61
N ARG A 153 0.86 -14.68 0.66
CA ARG A 153 -0.32 -13.88 1.03
C ARG A 153 -0.24 -12.47 0.45
N MET A 154 0.91 -11.80 0.55
CA MET A 154 1.11 -10.48 -0.06
C MET A 154 0.93 -10.51 -1.58
N LEU A 155 1.43 -11.53 -2.27
CA LEU A 155 1.28 -11.69 -3.72
C LEU A 155 -0.18 -11.96 -4.15
N ILE A 156 -0.99 -12.58 -3.29
CA ILE A 156 -2.42 -12.75 -3.53
C ILE A 156 -3.14 -11.43 -3.28
N ASP A 157 -2.89 -10.79 -2.15
CA ASP A 157 -3.54 -9.54 -1.75
C ASP A 157 -3.20 -8.41 -2.72
N ILE A 158 -1.98 -8.39 -3.28
CA ILE A 158 -1.58 -7.36 -4.23
C ILE A 158 -2.31 -7.45 -5.57
N LYS A 159 -2.69 -8.66 -6.02
CA LYS A 159 -3.48 -8.83 -7.25
C LYS A 159 -4.86 -8.18 -7.13
N ASN A 160 -5.39 -8.16 -5.91
CA ASN A 160 -6.66 -7.51 -5.58
C ASN A 160 -6.45 -6.10 -5.03
N PHE A 161 -5.23 -5.58 -5.09
CA PHE A 161 -4.92 -4.26 -4.56
C PHE A 161 -5.66 -3.20 -5.37
N PRO A 162 -6.33 -2.26 -4.69
CA PRO A 162 -7.10 -1.23 -5.37
C PRO A 162 -6.16 -0.13 -5.89
N TYR A 163 -5.45 -0.41 -6.98
CA TYR A 163 -4.65 0.58 -7.71
C TYR A 163 -5.54 1.71 -8.25
N ARG A 164 -5.04 2.94 -8.24
CA ARG A 164 -5.69 4.08 -8.89
C ARG A 164 -5.44 3.97 -10.39
N SER A 165 -6.49 4.04 -11.19
CA SER A 165 -6.38 4.21 -12.63
C SER A 165 -6.06 5.68 -12.95
N ILE A 166 -4.77 6.02 -12.99
CA ILE A 166 -4.32 7.35 -13.42
C ILE A 166 -4.38 7.41 -14.94
N GLY A 167 -5.04 8.44 -15.49
CA GLY A 167 -5.00 8.72 -16.93
C GLY A 167 -5.98 7.92 -17.80
N GLU A 168 -6.84 7.06 -17.23
CA GLU A 168 -8.01 6.57 -17.96
C GLU A 168 -9.05 7.70 -18.03
N SER A 169 -9.11 8.37 -19.18
CA SER A 169 -9.92 9.58 -19.38
C SER A 169 -11.29 9.31 -19.99
N SER A 170 -12.21 10.22 -19.67
CA SER A 170 -13.48 10.61 -20.29
C SER A 170 -14.60 9.58 -20.47
N ARG A 171 -14.34 8.28 -20.64
CA ARG A 171 -15.42 7.33 -20.91
C ARG A 171 -16.23 7.03 -19.64
N GLY A 172 -17.37 7.71 -19.51
CA GLY A 172 -18.30 7.55 -18.39
C GLY A 172 -18.12 8.55 -17.25
N VAL A 173 -17.31 9.60 -17.44
CA VAL A 173 -17.26 10.74 -16.50
C VAL A 173 -18.48 11.63 -16.74
N GLU A 174 -19.16 12.05 -15.69
CA GLU A 174 -20.35 12.89 -15.82
C GLU A 174 -19.97 14.33 -16.24
N PRO A 175 -20.77 15.01 -17.07
CA PRO A 175 -20.50 16.37 -17.59
C PRO A 175 -20.29 17.46 -16.51
N TRP A 176 -20.82 17.26 -15.31
CA TRP A 176 -20.67 18.22 -14.21
C TRP A 176 -19.46 17.95 -13.30
N VAL A 177 -18.69 16.90 -13.58
CA VAL A 177 -17.51 16.57 -12.77
C VAL A 177 -16.38 17.54 -13.12
N ILE A 178 -15.96 18.30 -12.11
CA ILE A 178 -14.81 19.20 -12.17
C ILE A 178 -13.70 18.58 -11.30
N CYS A 179 -12.51 18.44 -11.87
CA CYS A 179 -11.36 17.97 -11.12
C CYS A 179 -10.92 19.02 -10.09
N ALA A 180 -10.92 18.68 -8.80
CA ALA A 180 -10.52 19.57 -7.72
C ALA A 180 -9.05 20.02 -7.80
N PHE A 181 -8.21 19.30 -8.56
CA PHE A 181 -6.78 19.59 -8.67
C PHE A 181 -6.40 20.46 -9.87
N CYS A 182 -6.82 20.08 -11.07
CA CYS A 182 -6.47 20.80 -12.30
C CYS A 182 -7.62 21.59 -12.91
N ASP A 183 -8.81 21.57 -12.29
CA ASP A 183 -10.02 22.28 -12.73
C ASP A 183 -10.54 21.89 -14.12
N ALA A 184 -10.03 20.78 -14.69
CA ALA A 184 -10.55 20.21 -15.93
C ALA A 184 -11.98 19.70 -15.70
N THR A 185 -12.86 19.94 -16.66
CA THR A 185 -14.27 19.54 -16.62
C THR A 185 -14.49 18.36 -17.57
N GLU A 186 -15.26 17.36 -17.17
CA GLU A 186 -15.65 16.18 -17.99
C GLU A 186 -14.52 15.23 -18.42
N GLU A 187 -13.26 15.53 -18.10
CA GLU A 187 -12.14 14.72 -18.57
C GLU A 187 -11.80 13.54 -17.64
N HIS A 188 -11.84 13.75 -16.32
CA HIS A 188 -11.43 12.76 -15.33
C HIS A 188 -11.96 13.10 -13.92
N TYR A 189 -12.07 12.08 -13.08
CA TYR A 189 -12.32 12.26 -11.65
C TYR A 189 -11.08 12.77 -10.93
N SER A 190 -11.28 13.52 -9.84
CA SER A 190 -10.18 14.10 -9.05
C SER A 190 -9.18 13.05 -8.55
N ASP A 191 -9.59 11.82 -8.28
CA ASP A 191 -8.71 10.72 -7.86
C ASP A 191 -7.85 10.09 -8.96
N SER A 192 -8.12 10.42 -10.22
CA SER A 192 -7.45 9.92 -11.41
C SER A 192 -6.76 11.03 -12.22
N CYS A 193 -6.52 12.21 -11.60
CA CYS A 193 -5.96 13.37 -12.28
C CYS A 193 -4.58 13.10 -12.90
N PRO A 194 -4.43 13.18 -14.25
CA PRO A 194 -3.15 12.94 -14.91
C PRO A 194 -2.19 14.13 -14.79
N HIS A 195 -2.70 15.34 -14.56
CA HIS A 195 -1.89 16.56 -14.48
C HIS A 195 -1.20 16.74 -13.14
N VAL A 196 -1.76 16.15 -12.09
CA VAL A 196 -1.19 16.20 -10.74
C VAL A 196 -1.10 14.76 -10.23
N PRO A 197 -0.02 14.03 -10.52
CA PRO A 197 0.12 12.64 -10.09
C PRO A 197 0.60 12.52 -8.63
N ASP A 198 1.19 13.58 -8.08
CA ASP A 198 1.86 13.55 -6.79
C ASP A 198 0.95 13.94 -5.61
N ARG A 199 1.00 13.13 -4.56
CA ARG A 199 0.16 13.28 -3.36
C ARG A 199 0.55 14.48 -2.50
N ILE A 200 1.84 14.83 -2.46
CA ILE A 200 2.30 16.01 -1.71
C ILE A 200 1.67 17.25 -2.34
N THR A 201 1.65 17.28 -3.67
CA THR A 201 0.99 18.32 -4.45
C THR A 201 -0.52 18.36 -4.21
N TRP A 202 -1.21 17.21 -4.13
CA TRP A 202 -2.64 17.17 -3.77
C TRP A 202 -2.94 17.81 -2.43
N LYS A 203 -2.20 17.43 -1.38
CA LYS A 203 -2.37 18.02 -0.03
C LYS A 203 -2.18 19.52 -0.07
N ARG A 204 -1.19 20.00 -0.82
CA ARG A 204 -0.91 21.42 -1.00
C ARG A 204 -2.04 22.14 -1.73
N ILE A 205 -2.59 21.56 -2.81
CA ILE A 205 -3.73 22.15 -3.54
C ILE A 205 -4.96 22.24 -2.64
N VAL A 206 -5.28 21.17 -1.90
CA VAL A 206 -6.40 21.13 -0.96
C VAL A 206 -6.30 22.26 0.07
N PHE A 207 -5.08 22.47 0.59
CA PHE A 207 -4.80 23.56 1.51
C PHE A 207 -4.92 24.94 0.85
N ILE A 208 -4.29 25.15 -0.33
CA ILE A 208 -4.29 26.45 -1.03
C ILE A 208 -5.70 26.85 -1.50
N LYS A 209 -6.45 25.91 -2.07
CA LYS A 209 -7.83 26.14 -2.52
C LYS A 209 -8.83 26.21 -1.35
N ASN A 210 -8.38 25.88 -0.12
CA ASN A 210 -9.23 25.81 1.06
C ASN A 210 -10.48 24.92 0.86
N ILE A 211 -10.30 23.80 0.16
CA ILE A 211 -11.36 22.81 -0.07
C ILE A 211 -11.31 21.71 1.01
N CYS A 212 -12.43 21.06 1.25
CA CYS A 212 -12.53 20.06 2.31
C CYS A 212 -11.71 18.80 1.98
N LYS A 213 -10.83 18.38 2.89
CA LYS A 213 -10.02 17.16 2.73
C LYS A 213 -10.84 15.86 2.64
N TYR A 214 -12.13 15.88 3.01
CA TYR A 214 -13.00 14.69 3.01
C TYR A 214 -13.90 14.55 1.78
N CYS A 215 -14.31 15.65 1.15
CA CYS A 215 -15.17 15.59 -0.05
C CYS A 215 -14.56 16.29 -1.29
N LEU A 216 -13.40 16.93 -1.13
CA LEU A 216 -12.73 17.75 -2.16
C LEU A 216 -13.59 18.89 -2.72
N ASP A 217 -14.52 19.38 -1.91
CA ASP A 217 -15.44 20.46 -2.27
C ASP A 217 -15.50 21.50 -1.15
N TYR A 218 -16.14 22.64 -1.41
CA TYR A 218 -16.33 23.72 -0.45
C TYR A 218 -17.44 23.36 0.55
N CYS A 219 -17.05 22.93 1.75
CA CYS A 219 -17.98 22.69 2.85
C CYS A 219 -18.32 24.00 3.58
N ASN A 220 -19.61 24.20 3.87
CA ASN A 220 -20.09 25.27 4.74
C ASN A 220 -21.01 24.69 5.85
N PRO A 221 -20.61 24.68 7.13
CA PRO A 221 -19.30 25.08 7.66
C PRO A 221 -18.19 24.06 7.35
N PRO A 222 -16.91 24.47 7.30
CA PRO A 222 -15.78 23.57 6.99
C PRO A 222 -15.63 22.37 7.95
N THR A 223 -16.17 22.50 9.17
CA THR A 223 -16.07 21.52 10.25
C THR A 223 -17.09 20.38 10.14
N GLU A 224 -18.15 20.54 9.35
CA GLU A 224 -19.30 19.64 9.29
C GLU A 224 -19.45 18.97 7.91
N CYS A 225 -18.34 18.50 7.36
CA CYS A 225 -18.42 17.71 6.14
C CYS A 225 -19.20 16.41 6.38
N LYS A 226 -20.26 16.16 5.60
CA LYS A 226 -21.05 14.91 5.66
C LYS A 226 -20.23 13.64 5.33
N GLN A 227 -19.09 13.81 4.68
CA GLN A 227 -18.17 12.71 4.37
C GLN A 227 -17.16 12.45 5.50
N LYS A 228 -17.09 13.33 6.52
CA LYS A 228 -16.23 13.13 7.68
C LYS A 228 -16.67 11.87 8.43
N GLY A 229 -15.71 11.01 8.77
CA GLY A 229 -15.95 9.73 9.43
C GLY A 229 -16.38 8.60 8.51
N ARG A 230 -16.66 8.87 7.22
CA ARG A 230 -16.84 7.77 6.26
C ARG A 230 -15.50 7.09 5.99
N PRO A 231 -15.42 5.75 6.07
CA PRO A 231 -14.19 5.05 5.81
C PRO A 231 -13.79 5.18 4.33
N CYS A 232 -12.50 5.39 4.07
CA CYS A 232 -11.98 5.43 2.72
C CYS A 232 -12.15 4.06 2.04
N CYS A 233 -12.68 4.03 0.80
CA CYS A 233 -12.93 2.80 0.06
C CYS A 233 -11.66 1.97 -0.19
N TYR A 234 -10.50 2.61 -0.35
CA TYR A 234 -9.20 1.94 -0.46
C TYR A 234 -8.80 1.28 0.87
N CYS A 235 -8.95 2.00 1.99
CA CYS A 235 -8.64 1.47 3.31
C CYS A 235 -9.52 0.28 3.66
N ILE A 236 -10.82 0.32 3.32
CA ILE A 236 -11.74 -0.79 3.57
C ILE A 236 -11.29 -2.06 2.83
N LYS A 237 -10.89 -1.94 1.56
CA LYS A 237 -10.44 -3.10 0.76
C LYS A 237 -9.16 -3.73 1.29
N ILE A 238 -8.28 -2.94 1.89
CA ILE A 238 -7.00 -3.39 2.43
C ILE A 238 -7.14 -3.86 3.89
N LYS A 239 -8.16 -3.39 4.60
CA LYS A 239 -8.45 -3.83 5.97
C LYS A 239 -8.75 -5.33 5.98
N GLY A 240 -8.06 -6.06 6.85
CA GLY A 240 -8.18 -7.53 6.96
C GLY A 240 -7.24 -8.31 6.04
N THR A 241 -6.49 -7.63 5.17
CA THR A 241 -5.41 -8.24 4.36
C THR A 241 -4.07 -8.14 5.08
N ILE A 242 -3.04 -8.83 4.59
CA ILE A 242 -1.68 -8.65 5.12
C ILE A 242 -1.14 -7.23 4.83
N LEU A 243 -1.71 -6.55 3.82
CA LEU A 243 -1.38 -5.18 3.46
C LEU A 243 -1.97 -4.15 4.43
N ALA A 244 -2.74 -4.57 5.43
CA ALA A 244 -3.22 -3.69 6.49
C ALA A 244 -2.07 -3.01 7.27
N ILE A 245 -0.86 -3.58 7.24
CA ILE A 245 0.36 -2.96 7.78
C ILE A 245 0.70 -1.61 7.12
N LEU A 246 0.18 -1.36 5.91
CA LEU A 246 0.38 -0.12 5.16
C LEU A 246 -0.62 0.98 5.54
N LEU A 247 -1.61 0.65 6.37
CA LEU A 247 -2.59 1.63 6.82
C LEU A 247 -1.93 2.58 7.84
N PRO A 248 -2.12 3.90 7.70
CA PRO A 248 -1.72 4.85 8.74
C PRO A 248 -2.37 4.49 10.08
N ARG A 249 -1.63 4.62 11.19
CA ARG A 249 -2.17 4.36 12.54
C ARG A 249 -3.32 5.30 12.86
N ASP A 250 -3.18 6.56 12.44
CA ASP A 250 -4.17 7.61 12.65
C ASP A 250 -5.17 7.61 11.50
N CYS A 251 -6.19 6.76 11.61
CA CYS A 251 -7.24 6.58 10.61
C CYS A 251 -8.22 7.76 10.51
N ASP A 252 -7.85 9.03 10.82
CA ASP A 252 -8.68 10.20 10.47
C ASP A 252 -8.69 10.34 8.95
N THR A 253 -9.54 9.53 8.32
CA THR A 253 -9.31 9.05 6.96
C THR A 253 -9.67 10.18 6.01
N PRO A 254 -8.70 10.77 5.30
CA PRO A 254 -9.01 11.78 4.31
C PRO A 254 -9.73 11.13 3.11
N HIS A 255 -10.29 11.95 2.22
CA HIS A 255 -11.00 11.51 1.02
C HIS A 255 -10.23 10.43 0.25
N ARG A 256 -10.97 9.59 -0.48
CA ARG A 256 -10.48 8.58 -1.43
C ARG A 256 -9.22 9.03 -2.15
N THR A 257 -9.21 10.26 -2.62
CA THR A 257 -8.10 10.87 -3.35
C THR A 257 -6.84 11.11 -2.51
N ILE A 258 -6.95 11.67 -1.31
CA ILE A 258 -5.77 12.06 -0.51
C ILE A 258 -5.20 10.88 0.30
N CYS A 259 -5.92 9.76 0.37
CA CYS A 259 -5.52 8.57 1.11
C CYS A 259 -4.04 8.20 0.87
N GLU A 260 -3.31 7.99 1.97
CA GLU A 260 -1.85 7.85 1.96
C GLU A 260 -1.34 6.51 1.50
N ILE A 261 -2.20 5.49 1.40
CA ILE A 261 -1.81 4.12 1.04
C ILE A 261 -0.99 4.16 -0.26
N PRO A 262 0.34 3.99 -0.19
CA PRO A 262 1.20 4.19 -1.34
C PRO A 262 1.21 2.91 -2.17
N GLU A 263 0.84 3.00 -3.44
CA GLU A 263 0.89 1.86 -4.37
C GLU A 263 2.32 1.29 -4.46
N TRP A 264 3.32 2.17 -4.44
CA TRP A 264 4.73 1.79 -4.46
C TRP A 264 5.22 1.10 -3.18
N GLU A 265 4.54 1.32 -2.04
CA GLU A 265 4.95 0.74 -0.77
C GLU A 265 4.62 -0.75 -0.73
N ALA A 266 3.48 -1.17 -1.30
CA ALA A 266 3.15 -2.59 -1.44
C ALA A 266 4.21 -3.35 -2.26
N ASP A 267 4.62 -2.79 -3.41
CA ASP A 267 5.68 -3.35 -4.25
C ASP A 267 7.03 -3.37 -3.53
N SER A 268 7.35 -2.31 -2.78
CA SER A 268 8.58 -2.20 -1.99
C SER A 268 8.65 -3.30 -0.93
N GLN A 269 7.55 -3.54 -0.20
CA GLN A 269 7.48 -4.60 0.81
C GLN A 269 7.60 -6.00 0.19
N ILE A 270 6.99 -6.24 -0.97
CA ILE A 270 7.17 -7.50 -1.70
C ILE A 270 8.63 -7.71 -2.10
N LYS A 271 9.29 -6.69 -2.67
CA LYS A 271 10.71 -6.75 -3.03
C LYS A 271 11.59 -7.03 -1.81
N LYS A 272 11.26 -6.45 -0.66
CA LYS A 272 11.95 -6.68 0.62
C LYS A 272 11.82 -8.15 1.07
N LEU A 273 10.61 -8.70 1.11
CA LEU A 273 10.38 -10.10 1.47
C LEU A 273 11.05 -11.08 0.49
N GLN A 274 10.99 -10.80 -0.81
CA GLN A 274 11.70 -11.59 -1.83
C GLN A 274 13.22 -11.56 -1.63
N LYS A 275 13.78 -10.41 -1.27
CA LYS A 275 15.21 -10.27 -0.95
C LYS A 275 15.58 -11.09 0.28
N GLN A 276 14.81 -10.99 1.35
CA GLN A 276 15.01 -11.80 2.57
C GLN A 276 14.99 -13.30 2.26
N LEU A 277 14.03 -13.77 1.48
CA LEU A 277 13.94 -15.18 1.10
C LEU A 277 15.16 -15.66 0.29
N ARG A 278 15.71 -14.81 -0.60
CA ARG A 278 16.94 -15.13 -1.35
C ARG A 278 18.17 -15.21 -0.43
N GLU A 279 18.28 -14.29 0.52
CA GLU A 279 19.38 -14.27 1.49
C GLU A 279 19.37 -15.50 2.40
N MET A 280 18.20 -15.92 2.87
CA MET A 280 18.05 -17.15 3.67
C MET A 280 18.53 -18.39 2.90
N LYS A 281 18.11 -18.54 1.64
CA LYS A 281 18.55 -19.64 0.76
C LYS A 281 20.05 -19.64 0.52
N HIS A 282 20.63 -18.47 0.23
CA HIS A 282 22.07 -18.35 0.00
C HIS A 282 22.89 -18.72 1.25
N ASN A 283 22.43 -18.30 2.43
CA ASN A 283 23.04 -18.63 3.72
C ASN A 283 22.94 -20.13 4.06
N HIS A 284 21.90 -20.81 3.57
CA HIS A 284 21.75 -22.25 3.71
C HIS A 284 22.76 -22.99 2.83
N GLU A 285 22.84 -22.65 1.54
CA GLU A 285 23.76 -23.26 0.57
C GLU A 285 25.24 -23.11 0.97
N THR A 286 25.63 -21.93 1.44
CA THR A 286 27.00 -21.65 1.88
C THR A 286 27.38 -22.47 3.11
N ARG A 287 26.45 -22.68 4.05
CA ARG A 287 26.68 -23.54 5.22
C ARG A 287 26.81 -25.01 4.84
N THR A 288 25.97 -25.51 3.94
CA THR A 288 26.03 -26.92 3.49
C THR A 288 27.31 -27.26 2.73
N LYS A 289 27.95 -26.27 2.09
CA LYS A 289 29.23 -26.46 1.37
C LYS A 289 30.46 -26.45 2.28
N ASN A 290 30.33 -25.93 3.50
CA ASN A 290 31.42 -25.78 4.46
C ASN A 290 31.43 -26.89 5.54
N LEU A 291 30.53 -27.87 5.42
CA LEU A 291 30.43 -29.06 6.26
C LEU A 291 30.89 -30.28 5.46
#